data_AF-A0A0F9QC03-F1
#
_entry.id   AF-A0A0F9QC03-F1
#
_cell.length_a   1.000
_cell.length_b   1.000
_cell.length_c   1.000
_cell.angle_alpha   90.00
_cell.angle_beta   90.00
_cell.angle_gamma   90.00
#
_symmetry.space_group_name_H-M   'P 1'
#
loop_
_entity.id
_entity.type
_entity.pdbx_description
1 polymer ?
#
loop_
_entity_poly.entity_id
_entity_poly.type
_entity_poly.pdbx_seq_one_letter_code
_entity_poly.pdbx_strand_id
1 'polypeptide(L)'
;MTGFYPTDQVRDSARGNWIAILATMIPEMEPALKRAGKGHVACPMPGHGSKGKNFRVFKDVDQTGGAICSCGSFKEGFNVLMDYHGWDFEETKEAIGRFLQLEKVVPRKERLQARQAAERSAPKKASPEHLDSPIQHGQNIEHAAKDGFEKAVVSEATVVTDESMAEATNAQPEPKEATLADIYQNKPWMRATQEELQEQMKRNEFYQAQLKERIADSWNKALLLNSPAAEPARAYMAHRNLRIRGLNLSDHLRFEPKLQYRDEDGNLVGTFPALLAAIRDQNGELITLHRTYLTKNGKKARVPSPKKMMPVPDDLEVVGGAIRLGEVQDGVVGVAEGMETALSVFRATGLSTWSCVSSSILQGFKPPKGTKVVVNWADKDRSAAGEKAAAVLAERLESQGIALITLLPKVPIPRSAKGIDWNDVLIHQGLFGFPRRDFLMSMIRTAGNGGECRVVG
;
A
#
# COMPACT_ATOMS: atom_id res chain seq x y z
N MET A 1 -7.48 -25.75 14.51
CA MET A 1 -7.52 -26.23 13.11
C MET A 1 -6.27 -25.75 12.40
N THR A 2 -5.62 -26.58 11.58
CA THR A 2 -4.30 -26.30 11.00
C THR A 2 -4.40 -25.50 9.69
N GLY A 3 -4.78 -24.23 9.81
CA GLY A 3 -4.84 -23.30 8.69
C GLY A 3 -4.45 -21.90 9.12
N PHE A 4 -3.93 -21.13 8.17
CA PHE A 4 -3.48 -19.77 8.36
C PHE A 4 -4.36 -18.80 7.58
N TYR A 5 -4.36 -17.53 7.98
CA TYR A 5 -4.94 -16.46 7.19
C TYR A 5 -3.87 -15.85 6.27
N PRO A 6 -4.08 -15.80 4.94
CA PRO A 6 -3.20 -15.09 4.02
C PRO A 6 -3.14 -13.61 4.37
N THR A 7 -1.93 -13.08 4.55
CA THR A 7 -1.72 -11.71 5.06
C THR A 7 -2.42 -10.64 4.22
N ASP A 8 -2.37 -10.78 2.90
CA ASP A 8 -2.97 -9.80 1.98
C ASP A 8 -4.50 -9.87 2.00
N GLN A 9 -5.07 -11.08 2.12
CA GLN A 9 -6.52 -11.26 2.31
C GLN A 9 -7.01 -10.58 3.60
N VAL A 10 -6.30 -10.74 4.72
CA VAL A 10 -6.67 -10.06 5.99
C VAL A 10 -6.54 -8.54 5.85
N ARG A 11 -5.48 -8.05 5.18
CA ARG A 11 -5.29 -6.61 4.93
C ARG A 11 -6.38 -6.02 4.05
N ASP A 12 -6.71 -6.67 2.94
CA ASP A 12 -7.70 -6.19 1.98
C ASP A 12 -9.12 -6.26 2.57
N SER A 13 -9.48 -7.31 3.31
CA SER A 13 -10.76 -7.41 4.02
C SER A 13 -10.87 -6.47 5.24
N ALA A 14 -9.75 -6.01 5.82
CA ALA A 14 -9.78 -5.03 6.91
C ALA A 14 -10.05 -3.59 6.43
N ARG A 15 -9.76 -3.26 5.16
CA ARG A 15 -10.12 -1.96 4.57
C ARG A 15 -11.64 -1.81 4.55
N GLY A 16 -12.15 -0.67 5.01
CA GLY A 16 -13.60 -0.44 5.16
C GLY A 16 -14.22 -1.11 6.40
N ASN A 17 -13.39 -1.73 7.25
CA ASN A 17 -13.83 -2.39 8.49
C ASN A 17 -13.04 -1.93 9.71
N TRP A 18 -12.01 -1.07 9.56
CA TRP A 18 -11.11 -0.72 10.66
C TRP A 18 -11.78 0.04 11.81
N ILE A 19 -12.83 0.84 11.56
CA ILE A 19 -13.59 1.44 12.67
C ILE A 19 -14.26 0.36 13.52
N ALA A 20 -14.80 -0.70 12.90
CA ALA A 20 -15.41 -1.82 13.61
C ALA A 20 -14.36 -2.68 14.34
N ILE A 21 -13.26 -3.03 13.66
CA ILE A 21 -12.14 -3.79 14.25
C ILE A 21 -11.61 -3.07 15.50
N LEU A 22 -11.28 -1.77 15.37
CA LEU A 22 -10.71 -1.00 16.48
C LEU A 22 -11.73 -0.74 17.60
N ALA A 23 -13.01 -0.49 17.29
CA ALA A 23 -14.04 -0.29 18.33
C ALA A 23 -14.33 -1.56 19.13
N THR A 24 -14.24 -2.75 18.53
CA THR A 24 -14.47 -4.02 19.23
C THR A 24 -13.22 -4.53 19.94
N MET A 25 -12.03 -4.38 19.35
CA MET A 25 -10.78 -4.86 19.96
C MET A 25 -10.14 -3.87 20.93
N ILE A 26 -10.53 -2.58 20.88
CA ILE A 26 -10.10 -1.53 21.81
C ILE A 26 -11.31 -0.62 22.12
N PRO A 27 -12.21 -1.01 23.05
CA PRO A 27 -13.37 -0.19 23.43
C PRO A 27 -13.00 1.26 23.84
N GLU A 28 -11.85 1.43 24.48
CA GLU A 28 -11.26 2.70 24.92
C GLU A 28 -10.94 3.65 23.74
N MET A 29 -10.91 3.14 22.51
CA MET A 29 -10.67 3.89 21.27
C MET A 29 -11.91 4.69 20.81
N GLU A 30 -13.11 4.36 21.31
CA GLU A 30 -14.38 4.94 20.86
C GLU A 30 -14.41 6.50 20.87
N PRO A 31 -13.86 7.21 21.88
CA PRO A 31 -13.82 8.67 21.88
C PRO A 31 -12.92 9.28 20.78
N ALA A 32 -11.98 8.51 20.24
CA ALA A 32 -11.14 8.89 19.10
C ALA A 32 -11.84 8.58 17.77
N LEU A 33 -12.48 7.41 17.65
CA LEU A 33 -13.21 6.98 16.45
C LEU A 33 -14.40 7.92 16.15
N LYS A 34 -15.16 8.31 17.18
CA LYS A 34 -16.20 9.37 17.10
C LYS A 34 -15.68 10.74 16.62
N ARG A 35 -14.36 10.92 16.56
CA ARG A 35 -13.65 12.16 16.17
C ARG A 35 -12.57 11.88 15.11
N ALA A 36 -12.79 10.91 14.22
CA ALA A 36 -11.83 10.55 13.19
C ALA A 36 -11.30 11.77 12.40
N GLY A 37 -9.98 11.96 12.40
CA GLY A 37 -9.31 13.10 11.78
C GLY A 37 -9.60 14.49 12.40
N LYS A 38 -10.19 14.60 13.60
CA LYS A 38 -10.58 15.88 14.23
C LYS A 38 -10.17 15.98 15.70
N GLY A 39 -9.11 16.75 15.98
CA GLY A 39 -8.63 17.01 17.34
C GLY A 39 -7.92 15.81 17.98
N HIS A 40 -7.82 15.79 19.30
CA HIS A 40 -7.12 14.75 20.07
C HIS A 40 -7.93 14.29 21.29
N VAL A 41 -7.58 13.12 21.81
CA VAL A 41 -8.10 12.51 23.03
C VAL A 41 -6.95 12.05 23.94
N ALA A 42 -7.27 11.63 25.17
CA ALA A 42 -6.30 10.93 26.01
C ALA A 42 -5.88 9.60 25.36
N CYS A 43 -4.61 9.22 25.49
CA CYS A 43 -4.12 7.96 24.93
C CYS A 43 -4.82 6.75 25.58
N PRO A 44 -5.43 5.84 24.79
CA PRO A 44 -6.07 4.63 25.31
C PRO A 44 -5.09 3.50 25.62
N MET A 45 -3.87 3.52 25.06
CA MET A 45 -2.92 2.40 25.18
C MET A 45 -2.56 2.11 26.65
N PRO A 46 -2.53 0.82 27.08
CA PRO A 46 -2.22 0.45 28.46
C PRO A 46 -0.86 1.00 28.91
N GLY A 47 -0.76 1.44 30.17
CA GLY A 47 0.45 2.03 30.73
C GLY A 47 0.82 3.43 30.18
N HIS A 48 0.31 3.85 29.02
CA HIS A 48 0.59 5.16 28.43
C HIS A 48 -0.34 6.28 28.94
N GLY A 49 -1.39 5.94 29.71
CA GLY A 49 -2.40 6.83 30.30
C GLY A 49 -1.86 7.84 31.32
N SER A 50 -1.11 8.83 30.86
CA SER A 50 -0.59 9.96 31.64
C SER A 50 -1.18 11.28 31.14
N LYS A 51 -1.44 12.22 32.08
CA LYS A 51 -2.07 13.52 31.78
C LYS A 51 -1.26 14.27 30.70
N GLY A 52 -1.92 14.63 29.60
CA GLY A 52 -1.32 15.41 28.50
C GLY A 52 -0.79 14.61 27.29
N LYS A 53 -0.99 13.29 27.23
CA LYS A 53 -0.72 12.52 26.00
C LYS A 53 -1.87 12.67 25.00
N ASN A 54 -1.59 13.31 23.87
CA ASN A 54 -2.53 13.53 22.78
C ASN A 54 -2.51 12.34 21.81
N PHE A 55 -3.64 11.67 21.65
CA PHE A 55 -3.89 10.59 20.69
C PHE A 55 -4.97 11.02 19.68
N ARG A 56 -4.83 10.65 18.40
CA ARG A 56 -5.91 10.72 17.40
C ARG A 56 -5.79 9.63 16.34
N VAL A 57 -6.92 9.12 15.86
CA VAL A 57 -6.96 8.32 14.63
C VAL A 57 -6.92 9.24 13.40
N PHE A 58 -6.46 8.72 12.25
CA PHE A 58 -6.46 9.49 11.00
C PHE A 58 -7.87 9.68 10.43
N LYS A 59 -8.01 10.52 9.39
CA LYS A 59 -9.30 10.78 8.73
C LYS A 59 -9.78 9.54 7.96
N ASP A 60 -8.83 8.82 7.40
CA ASP A 60 -8.94 7.55 6.66
C ASP A 60 -8.85 6.32 7.57
N VAL A 61 -9.04 6.47 8.89
CA VAL A 61 -8.94 5.36 9.87
C VAL A 61 -9.75 4.13 9.46
N ASP A 62 -10.88 4.27 8.78
CA ASP A 62 -11.68 3.12 8.34
C ASP A 62 -11.01 2.30 7.21
N GLN A 63 -10.13 2.93 6.45
CA GLN A 63 -9.41 2.32 5.34
C GLN A 63 -8.03 1.80 5.77
N THR A 64 -7.33 2.51 6.66
CA THR A 64 -5.95 2.17 7.07
C THR A 64 -5.84 1.63 8.50
N GLY A 65 -6.80 1.93 9.37
CA GLY A 65 -6.70 1.74 10.82
C GLY A 65 -5.67 2.64 11.50
N GLY A 66 -5.05 3.58 10.76
CA GLY A 66 -3.91 4.34 11.23
C GLY A 66 -4.24 5.39 12.30
N ALA A 67 -3.28 5.62 13.19
CA ALA A 67 -3.40 6.57 14.30
C ALA A 67 -2.05 7.19 14.67
N ILE A 68 -2.08 8.30 15.40
CA ILE A 68 -0.90 8.96 15.93
C ILE A 68 -1.11 9.38 17.38
N CYS A 69 -0.07 9.24 18.18
CA CYS A 69 -0.03 9.61 19.58
C CYS A 69 1.28 10.31 19.94
N SER A 70 1.26 11.02 21.07
CA SER A 70 2.47 11.52 21.74
C SER A 70 3.37 10.40 22.31
N CYS A 71 3.04 9.12 22.11
CA CYS A 71 3.91 7.96 22.38
C CYS A 71 4.46 7.28 21.11
N GLY A 72 3.80 7.43 19.95
CA GLY A 72 4.12 6.64 18.74
C GLY A 72 3.24 6.98 17.55
N SER A 73 3.63 6.54 16.35
CA SER A 73 2.88 6.74 15.10
C SER A 73 2.61 5.39 14.44
N PHE A 74 1.33 5.08 14.25
CA PHE A 74 0.82 3.78 13.84
C PHE A 74 0.29 3.88 12.41
N LYS A 75 1.04 3.31 11.46
CA LYS A 75 0.76 3.45 10.02
C LYS A 75 -0.48 2.68 9.59
N GLU A 76 -0.65 1.49 10.16
CA GLU A 76 -1.73 0.55 9.87
C GLU A 76 -2.42 0.17 11.19
N GLY A 77 -3.71 -0.20 11.14
CA GLY A 77 -4.46 -0.66 12.33
C GLY A 77 -3.86 -1.90 12.98
N PHE A 78 -3.13 -2.72 12.21
CA PHE A 78 -2.28 -3.80 12.74
C PHE A 78 -1.31 -3.26 13.80
N ASN A 79 -0.66 -2.12 13.57
CA ASN A 79 0.28 -1.52 14.53
C ASN A 79 -0.44 -0.99 15.78
N VAL A 80 -1.67 -0.50 15.64
CA VAL A 80 -2.49 -0.03 16.78
C VAL A 80 -2.86 -1.21 17.69
N LEU A 81 -3.26 -2.35 17.11
CA LEU A 81 -3.61 -3.56 17.86
C LEU A 81 -2.38 -4.21 18.52
N MET A 82 -1.26 -4.31 17.80
CA MET A 82 0.01 -4.84 18.35
C MET A 82 0.51 -4.01 19.54
N ASP A 83 0.48 -2.67 19.44
CA ASP A 83 0.94 -1.78 20.52
C ASP A 83 -0.04 -1.75 21.72
N TYR A 84 -1.34 -1.93 21.47
CA TYR A 84 -2.35 -1.99 22.55
C TYR A 84 -2.30 -3.30 23.33
N HIS A 85 -2.29 -4.45 22.64
CA HIS A 85 -2.40 -5.78 23.26
C HIS A 85 -1.04 -6.43 23.57
N GLY A 86 0.06 -5.90 23.03
CA GLY A 86 1.38 -6.53 23.09
C GLY A 86 1.54 -7.74 22.16
N TRP A 87 0.57 -7.98 21.26
CA TRP A 87 0.55 -9.10 20.32
C TRP A 87 1.64 -9.02 19.25
N ASP A 88 2.09 -10.18 18.78
CA ASP A 88 2.86 -10.26 17.54
C ASP A 88 1.97 -10.09 16.28
N PHE A 89 2.60 -10.12 15.10
CA PHE A 89 1.90 -9.92 13.83
C PHE A 89 0.97 -11.08 13.45
N GLU A 90 1.35 -12.32 13.77
CA GLU A 90 0.53 -13.51 13.48
C GLU A 90 -0.65 -13.60 14.45
N GLU A 91 -0.45 -13.30 15.74
CA GLU A 91 -1.52 -13.16 16.73
C GLU A 91 -2.53 -12.07 16.33
N THR A 92 -2.03 -10.90 15.93
CA THR A 92 -2.88 -9.79 15.46
C THR A 92 -3.64 -10.16 14.19
N LYS A 93 -2.98 -10.78 13.22
CA LYS A 93 -3.60 -11.26 11.97
C LYS A 93 -4.64 -12.36 12.22
N GLU A 94 -4.38 -13.24 13.19
CA GLU A 94 -5.31 -14.28 13.64
C GLU A 94 -6.55 -13.67 14.33
N ALA A 95 -6.37 -12.65 15.17
CA ALA A 95 -7.49 -11.91 15.78
C ALA A 95 -8.37 -11.21 14.73
N ILE A 96 -7.76 -10.47 13.80
CA ILE A 96 -8.49 -9.78 12.72
C ILE A 96 -9.18 -10.78 11.79
N GLY A 97 -8.50 -11.86 11.39
CA GLY A 97 -9.06 -12.89 10.51
C GLY A 97 -10.27 -13.61 11.12
N ARG A 98 -10.28 -13.81 12.45
CA ARG A 98 -11.45 -14.31 13.18
C ARG A 98 -12.59 -13.29 13.25
N PHE A 99 -12.28 -12.02 13.54
CA PHE A 99 -13.28 -10.94 13.61
C PHE A 99 -13.99 -10.73 12.26
N LEU A 100 -13.22 -10.75 11.16
CA LEU A 100 -13.72 -10.67 9.78
C LEU A 100 -14.33 -11.98 9.26
N GLN A 101 -14.42 -13.03 10.10
CA GLN A 101 -14.99 -14.35 9.78
C GLN A 101 -14.40 -15.00 8.51
N LEU A 102 -13.12 -14.77 8.24
CA LEU A 102 -12.46 -15.30 7.06
C LEU A 102 -12.28 -16.82 7.15
N GLU A 103 -12.23 -17.48 5.99
CA GLU A 103 -11.80 -18.88 5.92
C GLU A 103 -10.28 -19.01 6.05
N LYS A 104 -9.83 -20.08 6.72
CA LYS A 104 -8.42 -20.40 6.88
C LYS A 104 -7.91 -21.26 5.73
N VAL A 105 -6.81 -20.83 5.09
CA VAL A 105 -6.14 -21.63 4.07
C VAL A 105 -5.37 -22.78 4.73
N VAL A 106 -5.80 -24.01 4.46
CA VAL A 106 -5.08 -25.23 4.86
C VAL A 106 -4.03 -25.57 3.79
N PRO A 107 -2.77 -25.83 4.14
CA PRO A 107 -1.72 -26.20 3.18
C PRO A 107 -2.10 -27.41 2.31
N ARG A 108 -1.68 -27.41 1.03
CA ARG A 108 -2.00 -28.51 0.09
C ARG A 108 -1.48 -29.87 0.59
N LYS A 109 -0.33 -29.89 1.26
CA LYS A 109 0.26 -31.10 1.87
C LYS A 109 -0.65 -31.68 2.95
N GLU A 110 -1.16 -30.84 3.84
CA GLU A 110 -2.08 -31.26 4.90
C GLU A 110 -3.45 -31.68 4.34
N ARG A 111 -4.00 -30.96 3.35
CA ARG A 111 -5.22 -31.39 2.64
C ARG A 111 -5.06 -32.77 2.00
N LEU A 112 -3.90 -33.07 1.41
CA LEU A 112 -3.59 -34.39 0.88
C LEU A 112 -3.45 -35.45 1.98
N GLN A 113 -2.78 -35.14 3.09
CA GLN A 113 -2.61 -36.07 4.22
C GLN A 113 -3.93 -36.38 4.93
N ALA A 114 -4.77 -35.37 5.17
CA ALA A 114 -6.11 -35.54 5.74
C ALA A 114 -7.02 -36.37 4.83
N ARG A 115 -6.96 -36.12 3.51
CA ARG A 115 -7.68 -36.94 2.52
C ARG A 115 -7.19 -38.39 2.49
N GLN A 116 -5.88 -38.62 2.48
CA GLN A 116 -5.30 -39.96 2.52
C GLN A 116 -5.59 -40.69 3.84
N ALA A 117 -5.73 -39.98 4.95
CA ALA A 117 -6.18 -40.55 6.23
C ALA A 117 -7.66 -40.97 6.13
N ALA A 118 -8.53 -40.09 5.62
CA ALA A 118 -9.96 -40.39 5.41
C ALA A 118 -10.18 -41.58 4.46
N GLU A 119 -9.45 -41.63 3.34
CA GLU A 119 -9.45 -42.73 2.37
C GLU A 119 -8.95 -44.05 2.98
N ARG A 120 -8.08 -44.02 3.99
CA ARG A 120 -7.63 -45.21 4.75
C ARG A 120 -8.59 -45.65 5.84
N SER A 121 -9.38 -44.74 6.42
CA SER A 121 -10.41 -45.06 7.42
C SER A 121 -11.75 -45.49 6.81
N ALA A 122 -11.93 -45.34 5.49
CA ALA A 122 -13.15 -45.75 4.81
C ALA A 122 -13.32 -47.29 4.86
N PRO A 123 -14.47 -47.82 5.31
CA PRO A 123 -14.70 -49.26 5.33
C PRO A 123 -14.73 -49.84 3.92
N LYS A 124 -14.03 -50.96 3.71
CA LYS A 124 -14.04 -51.68 2.43
C LYS A 124 -15.46 -52.17 2.13
N LYS A 125 -16.08 -51.68 1.04
CA LYS A 125 -17.28 -52.31 0.49
C LYS A 125 -16.97 -53.73 0.04
N ALA A 126 -17.87 -54.66 0.32
CA ALA A 126 -17.77 -56.05 -0.13
C ALA A 126 -17.98 -56.16 -1.66
N SER A 127 -17.49 -57.25 -2.23
CA SER A 127 -17.66 -57.60 -3.65
C SER A 127 -19.14 -57.88 -3.99
N PRO A 128 -19.56 -57.69 -5.25
CA PRO A 128 -20.94 -57.93 -5.66
C PRO A 128 -21.22 -59.43 -5.91
N GLU A 129 -22.38 -59.90 -5.44
CA GLU A 129 -23.03 -61.12 -5.93
C GLU A 129 -24.15 -60.77 -6.94
N HIS A 130 -24.66 -61.79 -7.64
CA HIS A 130 -25.40 -61.59 -8.89
C HIS A 130 -26.91 -61.31 -8.72
N LEU A 131 -27.38 -60.41 -9.60
CA LEU A 131 -28.66 -60.43 -10.32
C LEU A 131 -29.95 -60.79 -9.56
N ASP A 132 -30.88 -59.83 -9.53
CA ASP A 132 -32.07 -59.99 -10.39
C ASP A 132 -32.74 -58.63 -10.73
N SER A 133 -33.80 -58.65 -11.54
CA SER A 133 -34.47 -57.44 -12.06
C SER A 133 -35.95 -57.70 -12.41
N PRO A 134 -36.77 -56.69 -12.79
CA PRO A 134 -36.82 -55.29 -12.34
C PRO A 134 -38.21 -54.95 -11.72
N ILE A 135 -38.40 -53.69 -11.29
CA ILE A 135 -39.71 -53.11 -10.88
C ILE A 135 -40.36 -53.74 -9.64
N GLN A 136 -40.08 -53.21 -8.45
CA GLN A 136 -41.07 -53.11 -7.37
C GLN A 136 -40.73 -51.98 -6.37
N HIS A 137 -41.76 -51.24 -5.95
CA HIS A 137 -41.79 -50.31 -4.81
C HIS A 137 -40.68 -49.25 -4.66
N GLY A 138 -40.77 -48.18 -5.45
CA GLY A 138 -40.22 -46.87 -5.06
C GLY A 138 -41.22 -46.09 -4.19
N GLN A 139 -41.33 -46.40 -2.89
CA GLN A 139 -42.21 -45.67 -1.94
C GLN A 139 -41.86 -46.05 -0.48
N ASN A 140 -40.92 -45.34 0.18
CA ASN A 140 -40.84 -45.31 1.67
C ASN A 140 -39.86 -44.29 2.33
N ILE A 141 -39.38 -43.24 1.64
CA ILE A 141 -38.46 -42.25 2.25
C ILE A 141 -39.03 -40.82 2.27
N GLU A 142 -39.81 -40.40 1.26
CA GLU A 142 -40.41 -39.06 1.24
C GLU A 142 -41.56 -38.86 2.26
N HIS A 143 -42.23 -39.94 2.69
CA HIS A 143 -43.28 -39.86 3.70
C HIS A 143 -42.72 -39.53 5.09
N ALA A 144 -41.63 -40.21 5.49
CA ALA A 144 -40.99 -40.00 6.79
C ALA A 144 -40.37 -38.59 6.94
N ALA A 145 -40.07 -37.91 5.83
CA ALA A 145 -39.51 -36.56 5.83
C ALA A 145 -40.57 -35.43 5.94
N LYS A 146 -41.84 -35.69 5.57
CA LYS A 146 -42.93 -34.69 5.62
C LYS A 146 -43.66 -34.68 6.96
N ASP A 147 -43.98 -35.86 7.51
CA ASP A 147 -44.67 -36.00 8.81
C ASP A 147 -43.92 -35.33 9.98
N GLY A 148 -42.61 -35.11 9.85
CA GLY A 148 -41.77 -34.43 10.84
C GLY A 148 -41.73 -32.90 10.73
N PHE A 149 -42.21 -32.29 9.63
CA PHE A 149 -42.08 -30.85 9.40
C PHE A 149 -43.43 -30.11 9.49
N GLU A 150 -44.54 -30.74 9.08
CA GLU A 150 -45.88 -30.13 9.10
C GLU A 150 -46.57 -30.22 10.48
N LYS A 151 -46.02 -30.99 11.44
CA LYS A 151 -46.52 -31.10 12.82
C LYS A 151 -46.03 -30.01 13.79
N ALA A 152 -45.28 -29.01 13.31
CA ALA A 152 -44.69 -27.96 14.14
C ALA A 152 -45.38 -26.58 14.01
N VAL A 153 -46.41 -26.44 13.16
CA VAL A 153 -47.03 -25.13 12.84
C VAL A 153 -48.56 -25.25 12.72
N VAL A 154 -49.29 -24.41 13.46
CA VAL A 154 -50.76 -24.19 13.43
C VAL A 154 -51.67 -25.27 14.07
N SER A 155 -51.82 -25.20 15.40
CA SER A 155 -53.11 -25.23 16.12
C SER A 155 -52.86 -24.82 17.59
N GLU A 156 -53.79 -24.24 18.37
CA GLU A 156 -55.08 -23.61 18.08
C GLU A 156 -55.35 -22.51 19.15
N ALA A 157 -56.46 -21.76 19.07
CA ALA A 157 -56.73 -20.62 19.94
C ALA A 157 -58.08 -20.70 20.69
N THR A 158 -58.11 -20.12 21.90
CA THR A 158 -59.28 -19.84 22.78
C THR A 158 -60.05 -21.10 23.27
N VAL A 159 -60.87 -21.10 24.34
CA VAL A 159 -61.75 -20.09 24.97
C VAL A 159 -61.82 -20.25 26.52
N VAL A 160 -61.71 -19.11 27.24
CA VAL A 160 -62.47 -18.59 28.44
C VAL A 160 -63.20 -19.63 29.33
N THR A 161 -63.15 -19.67 30.69
CA THR A 161 -62.91 -18.64 31.76
C THR A 161 -62.00 -19.25 32.91
N ASP A 162 -61.97 -18.95 34.24
CA ASP A 162 -62.71 -18.05 35.17
C ASP A 162 -61.96 -17.57 36.46
N GLU A 163 -62.62 -16.66 37.19
CA GLU A 163 -62.48 -16.16 38.59
C GLU A 163 -61.18 -16.26 39.46
N SER A 164 -60.65 -15.06 39.76
CA SER A 164 -60.36 -14.51 41.12
C SER A 164 -58.94 -14.51 41.75
N MET A 165 -58.51 -13.27 42.08
CA MET A 165 -57.79 -12.82 43.29
C MET A 165 -56.56 -13.61 43.85
N ALA A 166 -55.35 -13.05 43.72
CA ALA A 166 -54.60 -12.38 44.83
C ALA A 166 -53.06 -12.26 44.62
N GLU A 167 -52.49 -11.23 45.25
CA GLU A 167 -51.09 -11.07 45.75
C GLU A 167 -49.85 -11.42 44.88
N ALA A 168 -49.34 -10.39 44.21
CA ALA A 168 -47.97 -9.88 44.29
C ALA A 168 -46.75 -10.84 44.39
N THR A 169 -45.94 -10.87 43.33
CA THR A 169 -44.50 -10.53 43.42
C THR A 169 -44.04 -9.80 42.16
N ASN A 170 -43.27 -8.71 42.32
CA ASN A 170 -42.78 -7.89 41.20
C ASN A 170 -41.40 -8.38 40.71
N ALA A 171 -41.39 -9.50 39.99
CA ALA A 171 -40.19 -9.97 39.30
C ALA A 171 -40.05 -9.24 37.96
N GLN A 172 -39.09 -8.30 37.86
CA GLN A 172 -38.76 -7.72 36.56
C GLN A 172 -38.10 -8.78 35.67
N PRO A 173 -38.48 -8.90 34.38
CA PRO A 173 -37.70 -9.68 33.45
C PRO A 173 -36.33 -9.03 33.26
N GLU A 174 -35.25 -9.79 33.45
CA GLU A 174 -33.90 -9.27 33.24
C GLU A 174 -33.74 -8.70 31.82
N PRO A 175 -33.06 -7.56 31.66
CA PRO A 175 -32.84 -6.97 30.34
C PRO A 175 -31.93 -7.89 29.54
N LYS A 176 -32.50 -8.62 28.57
CA LYS A 176 -31.72 -9.41 27.61
C LYS A 176 -30.63 -8.54 27.00
N GLU A 177 -29.38 -8.92 27.21
CA GLU A 177 -28.23 -8.23 26.63
C GLU A 177 -28.38 -8.19 25.10
N ALA A 178 -28.43 -6.98 24.54
CA ALA A 178 -28.56 -6.80 23.10
C ALA A 178 -27.33 -7.40 22.42
N THR A 179 -27.53 -8.37 21.51
CA THR A 179 -26.40 -9.07 20.90
C THR A 179 -25.63 -8.12 19.99
N LEU A 180 -24.37 -8.46 19.71
CA LEU A 180 -23.55 -7.68 18.78
C LEU A 180 -24.20 -7.55 17.38
N ALA A 181 -25.10 -8.49 17.01
CA ALA A 181 -25.89 -8.46 15.79
C ALA A 181 -27.08 -7.49 15.86
N ASP A 182 -27.82 -7.45 16.98
CA ASP A 182 -28.89 -6.47 17.22
C ASP A 182 -28.33 -5.04 17.22
N ILE A 183 -27.17 -4.88 17.85
CA ILE A 183 -26.36 -3.65 17.84
C ILE A 183 -25.88 -3.32 16.43
N TYR A 184 -25.71 -4.30 15.52
CA TYR A 184 -25.29 -4.05 14.14
C TYR A 184 -26.44 -3.61 13.23
N GLN A 185 -27.59 -4.30 13.28
CA GLN A 185 -28.71 -4.06 12.37
C GLN A 185 -29.43 -2.72 12.62
N ASN A 186 -29.45 -2.24 13.87
CA ASN A 186 -30.21 -1.04 14.25
C ASN A 186 -29.40 0.27 14.31
N LYS A 187 -28.18 0.34 13.76
CA LYS A 187 -27.34 1.57 13.80
C LYS A 187 -27.88 2.67 12.87
N PRO A 188 -28.35 3.84 13.39
CA PRO A 188 -28.83 4.92 12.54
C PRO A 188 -27.75 5.53 11.63
N TRP A 189 -26.47 5.41 12.02
CA TRP A 189 -25.31 5.96 11.30
C TRP A 189 -24.62 4.96 10.34
N MET A 190 -25.08 3.71 10.26
CA MET A 190 -24.55 2.74 9.26
C MET A 190 -25.27 2.86 7.92
N ARG A 191 -26.46 3.47 7.90
CA ARG A 191 -27.11 3.89 6.67
C ARG A 191 -26.59 5.27 6.30
N ALA A 192 -25.39 5.30 5.71
CA ALA A 192 -25.17 6.30 4.67
C ALA A 192 -26.28 6.07 3.63
N THR A 193 -27.20 7.02 3.48
CA THR A 193 -28.33 6.84 2.57
C THR A 193 -27.83 6.66 1.15
N GLN A 194 -28.67 6.12 0.25
CA GLN A 194 -28.31 6.03 -1.17
C GLN A 194 -27.96 7.42 -1.73
N GLU A 195 -28.55 8.49 -1.17
CA GLU A 195 -28.30 9.88 -1.50
C GLU A 195 -26.98 10.39 -0.91
N GLU A 196 -26.66 10.10 0.36
CA GLU A 196 -25.38 10.47 0.99
C GLU A 196 -24.19 9.75 0.36
N LEU A 197 -24.34 8.47 0.01
CA LEU A 197 -23.32 7.71 -0.72
C LEU A 197 -23.12 8.28 -2.13
N GLN A 198 -24.21 8.62 -2.84
CA GLN A 198 -24.12 9.33 -4.12
C GLN A 198 -23.52 10.73 -3.99
N GLU A 199 -23.80 11.47 -2.92
CA GLU A 199 -23.20 12.78 -2.68
C GLU A 199 -21.71 12.64 -2.36
N GLN A 200 -21.31 11.63 -1.58
CA GLN A 200 -19.90 11.30 -1.33
C GLN A 200 -19.17 10.86 -2.61
N MET A 201 -19.80 10.05 -3.47
CA MET A 201 -19.26 9.71 -4.78
C MET A 201 -19.07 10.96 -5.65
N LYS A 202 -20.10 11.77 -5.84
CA LYS A 202 -20.02 13.06 -6.57
C LYS A 202 -18.93 13.98 -6.01
N ARG A 203 -18.79 14.03 -4.68
CA ARG A 203 -17.77 14.83 -3.98
C ARG A 203 -16.35 14.29 -4.19
N ASN A 204 -16.17 12.97 -4.27
CA ASN A 204 -14.88 12.36 -4.62
C ASN A 204 -14.59 12.57 -6.11
N GLU A 205 -15.52 12.24 -7.02
CA GLU A 205 -15.39 12.47 -8.46
C GLU A 205 -14.99 13.92 -8.77
N PHE A 206 -15.65 14.90 -8.16
CA PHE A 206 -15.30 16.31 -8.27
C PHE A 206 -13.90 16.62 -7.70
N TYR A 207 -13.54 16.08 -6.54
CA TYR A 207 -12.19 16.23 -5.96
C TYR A 207 -11.10 15.60 -6.84
N GLN A 208 -11.37 14.45 -7.45
CA GLN A 208 -10.46 13.71 -8.34
C GLN A 208 -10.30 14.41 -9.69
N ALA A 209 -11.39 14.91 -10.27
CA ALA A 209 -11.34 15.78 -11.45
C ALA A 209 -10.49 17.03 -11.17
N GLN A 210 -10.76 17.73 -10.06
CA GLN A 210 -9.92 18.85 -9.61
C GLN A 210 -8.48 18.42 -9.31
N LEU A 211 -8.21 17.20 -8.84
CA LEU A 211 -6.85 16.73 -8.57
C LEU A 211 -6.07 16.56 -9.87
N LYS A 212 -6.66 15.89 -10.87
CA LYS A 212 -6.09 15.77 -12.22
C LYS A 212 -5.83 17.13 -12.85
N GLU A 213 -6.82 18.03 -12.79
CA GLU A 213 -6.70 19.41 -13.25
C GLU A 213 -5.53 20.11 -12.54
N ARG A 214 -5.49 20.14 -11.20
CA ARG A 214 -4.40 20.77 -10.41
C ARG A 214 -3.01 20.17 -10.72
N ILE A 215 -2.92 18.88 -11.04
CA ILE A 215 -1.65 18.23 -11.47
C ILE A 215 -1.22 18.75 -12.84
N ALA A 216 -2.10 18.70 -13.84
CA ALA A 216 -1.83 19.18 -15.19
C ALA A 216 -1.53 20.69 -15.22
N ASP A 217 -2.29 21.46 -14.45
CA ASP A 217 -2.20 22.92 -14.36
C ASP A 217 -0.88 23.36 -13.68
N SER A 218 -0.49 22.68 -12.60
CA SER A 218 0.82 22.86 -11.93
C SER A 218 2.00 22.44 -12.83
N TRP A 219 1.79 21.50 -13.76
CA TRP A 219 2.80 21.10 -14.74
C TRP A 219 2.91 22.08 -15.92
N ASN A 220 1.78 22.56 -16.43
CA ASN A 220 1.70 23.41 -17.62
C ASN A 220 2.08 24.87 -17.33
N LYS A 221 1.82 25.37 -16.11
CA LYS A 221 2.20 26.71 -15.67
C LYS A 221 3.66 26.81 -15.22
N ALA A 222 4.30 25.68 -14.91
CA ALA A 222 5.69 25.64 -14.46
C ALA A 222 6.70 25.90 -15.59
N LEU A 223 7.76 26.64 -15.24
CA LEU A 223 8.76 27.16 -16.17
C LEU A 223 9.78 26.10 -16.57
N LEU A 224 10.29 26.19 -17.80
CA LEU A 224 11.45 25.40 -18.23
C LEU A 224 12.72 25.80 -17.45
N LEU A 225 13.63 24.84 -17.25
CA LEU A 225 14.85 25.04 -16.44
C LEU A 225 15.86 26.06 -17.03
N ASN A 226 15.69 26.46 -18.30
CA ASN A 226 16.44 27.53 -18.94
C ASN A 226 15.85 28.94 -18.70
N SER A 227 14.60 29.05 -18.20
CA SER A 227 13.98 30.34 -17.87
C SER A 227 14.80 31.09 -16.80
N PRO A 228 15.05 32.41 -16.90
CA PRO A 228 15.86 33.15 -15.93
C PRO A 228 15.43 32.90 -14.48
N ALA A 229 14.12 32.87 -14.21
CA ALA A 229 13.55 32.64 -12.89
C ALA A 229 13.89 31.26 -12.29
N ALA A 230 14.23 30.25 -13.11
CA ALA A 230 14.59 28.90 -12.68
C ALA A 230 16.03 28.76 -12.12
N GLU A 231 16.70 29.89 -11.81
CA GLU A 231 18.02 29.88 -11.18
C GLU A 231 18.10 29.06 -9.88
N PRO A 232 17.10 29.03 -8.97
CA PRO A 232 17.15 28.16 -7.80
C PRO A 232 17.27 26.67 -8.15
N ALA A 233 16.65 26.21 -9.24
CA ALA A 233 16.77 24.83 -9.72
C ALA A 233 18.13 24.58 -10.40
N ARG A 234 18.65 25.52 -11.18
CA ARG A 234 20.00 25.43 -11.77
C ARG A 234 21.08 25.41 -10.70
N ALA A 235 20.97 26.27 -9.69
CA ALA A 235 21.85 26.28 -8.51
C ALA A 235 21.74 24.95 -7.73
N TYR A 236 20.54 24.39 -7.56
CA TYR A 236 20.35 23.09 -6.92
C TYR A 236 21.06 21.95 -7.66
N MET A 237 20.95 21.92 -8.99
CA MET A 237 21.69 20.96 -9.82
C MET A 237 23.21 21.22 -9.77
N ALA A 238 23.64 22.48 -9.83
CA ALA A 238 25.06 22.84 -9.76
C ALA A 238 25.73 22.43 -8.44
N HIS A 239 25.06 22.62 -7.29
CA HIS A 239 25.52 22.16 -5.98
C HIS A 239 25.66 20.63 -5.86
N ARG A 240 25.06 19.86 -6.78
CA ARG A 240 25.14 18.40 -6.86
C ARG A 240 26.00 17.88 -8.01
N ASN A 241 26.81 18.75 -8.63
CA ASN A 241 27.59 18.45 -9.83
C ASN A 241 26.73 18.00 -11.04
N LEU A 242 25.43 18.33 -11.07
CA LEU A 242 24.47 17.95 -12.13
C LEU A 242 24.32 19.01 -13.23
N ARG A 243 25.45 19.55 -13.73
CA ARG A 243 25.44 20.41 -14.94
C ARG A 243 25.31 19.53 -16.19
N ILE A 244 24.09 19.11 -16.49
CA ILE A 244 23.77 18.25 -17.64
C ILE A 244 23.76 19.06 -18.95
N ARG A 245 24.21 18.43 -20.04
CA ARG A 245 24.10 18.89 -21.43
C ARG A 245 23.69 17.70 -22.29
N GLY A 246 23.05 17.95 -23.44
CA GLY A 246 22.65 16.88 -24.37
C GLY A 246 21.47 16.00 -23.93
N LEU A 247 20.72 16.42 -22.90
CA LEU A 247 19.51 15.75 -22.42
C LEU A 247 18.34 16.74 -22.49
N ASN A 248 17.26 16.40 -23.20
CA ASN A 248 16.01 17.14 -23.04
C ASN A 248 15.43 16.82 -21.66
N LEU A 249 15.20 17.85 -20.86
CA LEU A 249 14.57 17.75 -19.54
C LEU A 249 13.18 18.40 -19.49
N SER A 250 12.76 19.08 -20.56
CA SER A 250 11.57 19.97 -20.60
C SER A 250 10.26 19.27 -20.25
N ASP A 251 10.18 17.97 -20.53
CA ASP A 251 8.97 17.15 -20.40
C ASP A 251 9.00 16.21 -19.18
N HIS A 252 10.07 16.33 -18.38
CA HIS A 252 10.34 15.52 -17.19
C HIS A 252 10.61 16.40 -15.95
N LEU A 253 11.27 17.55 -16.09
CA LEU A 253 11.61 18.51 -15.04
C LEU A 253 11.24 19.95 -15.41
N ARG A 254 10.47 20.62 -14.54
CA ARG A 254 10.08 22.05 -14.65
C ARG A 254 10.22 22.75 -13.30
N PHE A 255 10.04 24.06 -13.25
CA PHE A 255 10.29 24.88 -12.07
C PHE A 255 9.13 25.83 -11.76
N GLU A 256 8.68 25.83 -10.51
CA GLU A 256 7.69 26.78 -9.99
C GLU A 256 8.40 27.78 -9.03
N PRO A 257 8.46 29.09 -9.35
CA PRO A 257 9.07 30.11 -8.49
C PRO A 257 8.45 30.26 -7.09
N LYS A 258 7.17 29.94 -6.92
CA LYS A 258 6.35 30.23 -5.72
C LYS A 258 5.34 29.11 -5.43
N LEU A 259 5.81 27.90 -5.16
CA LEU A 259 4.94 26.77 -4.79
C LEU A 259 4.55 26.81 -3.30
N GLN A 260 3.26 26.66 -3.00
CA GLN A 260 2.79 26.51 -1.62
C GLN A 260 3.36 25.22 -1.00
N TYR A 261 3.90 25.32 0.22
CA TYR A 261 4.19 24.19 1.08
C TYR A 261 3.11 24.08 2.15
N ARG A 262 2.54 22.88 2.27
CA ARG A 262 1.66 22.51 3.38
C ARG A 262 2.29 21.40 4.21
N ASP A 263 2.05 21.43 5.51
CA ASP A 263 2.49 20.42 6.47
C ASP A 263 1.69 19.10 6.31
N GLU A 264 1.49 18.36 7.40
CA GLU A 264 0.77 17.08 7.40
C GLU A 264 -0.69 17.24 7.89
N ASP A 265 -1.00 18.29 8.66
CA ASP A 265 -2.36 18.67 9.03
C ASP A 265 -3.03 19.57 7.95
N GLY A 266 -2.27 20.04 6.96
CA GLY A 266 -2.74 20.78 5.78
C GLY A 266 -2.56 22.30 5.84
N ASN A 267 -1.93 22.83 6.90
CA ASN A 267 -1.71 24.26 7.10
C ASN A 267 -0.68 24.80 6.09
N LEU A 268 -0.85 26.05 5.66
CA LEU A 268 0.12 26.73 4.79
C LEU A 268 1.30 27.22 5.63
N VAL A 269 2.44 26.52 5.56
CA VAL A 269 3.68 26.92 6.27
C VAL A 269 4.41 28.05 5.54
N GLY A 270 4.23 28.14 4.21
CA GLY A 270 4.83 29.19 3.39
C GLY A 270 4.87 28.83 1.91
N THR A 271 5.60 29.64 1.15
CA THR A 271 5.70 29.54 -0.31
C THR A 271 7.17 29.59 -0.73
N PHE A 272 7.61 28.63 -1.54
CA PHE A 272 9.02 28.39 -1.85
C PHE A 272 9.23 28.11 -3.34
N PRO A 273 10.40 28.48 -3.90
CA PRO A 273 10.89 27.89 -5.16
C PRO A 273 10.83 26.36 -5.13
N ALA A 274 10.41 25.72 -6.22
CA ALA A 274 10.30 24.27 -6.29
C ALA A 274 10.70 23.71 -7.66
N LEU A 275 11.51 22.65 -7.64
CA LEU A 275 11.77 21.80 -8.80
C LEU A 275 10.66 20.74 -8.86
N LEU A 276 9.87 20.75 -9.93
CA LEU A 276 8.82 19.79 -10.23
C LEU A 276 9.37 18.70 -11.15
N ALA A 277 9.06 17.45 -10.84
CA ALA A 277 9.37 16.31 -11.68
C ALA A 277 8.11 15.52 -12.02
N ALA A 278 7.87 15.29 -13.31
CA ALA A 278 6.72 14.53 -13.81
C ALA A 278 6.94 13.03 -13.63
N ILE A 279 6.10 12.38 -12.82
CA ILE A 279 6.03 10.91 -12.75
C ILE A 279 5.04 10.47 -13.84
N ARG A 280 5.50 9.57 -14.73
CA ARG A 280 4.74 9.09 -15.89
C ARG A 280 4.59 7.58 -15.88
N ASP A 281 3.50 7.08 -16.47
CA ASP A 281 3.18 5.65 -16.57
C ASP A 281 4.05 4.91 -17.60
N GLN A 282 3.69 3.68 -17.99
CA GLN A 282 4.36 2.94 -19.08
C GLN A 282 4.13 3.54 -20.49
N ASN A 283 3.06 4.29 -20.71
CA ASN A 283 2.77 4.93 -22.00
C ASN A 283 3.49 6.28 -22.15
N GLY A 284 3.71 7.00 -21.05
CA GLY A 284 4.25 8.37 -21.00
C GLY A 284 3.27 9.39 -20.42
N GLU A 285 2.06 8.99 -20.02
CA GLU A 285 1.04 9.86 -19.48
C GLU A 285 1.37 10.35 -18.07
N LEU A 286 0.94 11.57 -17.73
CA LEU A 286 1.27 12.22 -16.46
C LEU A 286 0.40 11.67 -15.31
N ILE A 287 1.02 10.93 -14.39
CA ILE A 287 0.34 10.41 -13.19
C ILE A 287 0.25 11.50 -12.12
N THR A 288 1.39 12.07 -11.73
CA THR A 288 1.49 13.04 -10.63
C THR A 288 2.85 13.75 -10.66
N LEU A 289 3.04 14.73 -9.75
CA LEU A 289 4.28 15.51 -9.64
C LEU A 289 5.03 15.21 -8.35
N HIS A 290 6.31 14.86 -8.46
CA HIS A 290 7.24 14.90 -7.34
C HIS A 290 7.84 16.31 -7.20
N ARG A 291 7.69 16.93 -6.02
CA ARG A 291 8.09 18.32 -5.74
C ARG A 291 9.29 18.36 -4.81
N THR A 292 10.40 18.96 -5.26
CA THR A 292 11.54 19.28 -4.38
C THR A 292 11.51 20.77 -4.06
N TYR A 293 11.19 21.11 -2.83
CA TYR A 293 11.14 22.50 -2.34
C TYR A 293 12.56 23.02 -2.05
N LEU A 294 12.84 24.23 -2.48
CA LEU A 294 14.18 24.85 -2.51
C LEU A 294 14.19 26.22 -1.81
N THR A 295 15.38 26.63 -1.38
CA THR A 295 15.67 28.04 -1.06
C THR A 295 15.97 28.81 -2.36
N LYS A 296 15.92 30.15 -2.31
CA LYS A 296 16.34 31.02 -3.43
C LYS A 296 17.76 30.69 -3.94
N ASN A 297 18.63 30.17 -3.08
CA ASN A 297 20.02 29.85 -3.38
C ASN A 297 20.22 28.36 -3.71
N GLY A 298 19.19 27.64 -4.17
CA GLY A 298 19.32 26.26 -4.64
C GLY A 298 19.82 25.26 -3.59
N LYS A 299 19.42 25.42 -2.33
CA LYS A 299 19.53 24.37 -1.29
C LYS A 299 18.13 23.81 -1.01
N LYS A 300 18.00 22.58 -0.47
CA LYS A 300 16.69 22.07 -0.02
C LYS A 300 16.07 23.04 1.00
N ALA A 301 14.77 23.28 0.93
CA ALA A 301 14.06 24.16 1.85
C ALA A 301 14.14 23.63 3.30
N ARG A 302 14.16 24.52 4.29
CA ARG A 302 14.10 24.18 5.71
C ARG A 302 12.64 23.98 6.14
N VAL A 303 12.07 22.85 5.73
CA VAL A 303 10.70 22.40 6.01
C VAL A 303 10.71 20.92 6.40
N PRO A 304 9.70 20.38 7.12
CA PRO A 304 9.72 19.00 7.64
C PRO A 304 10.03 17.92 6.59
N SER A 305 9.44 18.01 5.39
CA SER A 305 9.80 17.14 4.26
C SER A 305 10.02 17.97 2.98
N PRO A 306 11.28 18.28 2.59
CA PRO A 306 11.55 19.09 1.40
C PRO A 306 11.34 18.35 0.07
N LYS A 307 10.96 17.07 0.09
CA LYS A 307 10.54 16.27 -1.07
C LYS A 307 9.12 15.74 -0.82
N LYS A 308 8.11 16.22 -1.56
CA LYS A 308 6.71 15.75 -1.43
C LYS A 308 6.11 15.46 -2.80
N MET A 309 5.61 14.24 -3.01
CA MET A 309 4.71 13.94 -4.12
C MET A 309 3.41 14.75 -3.99
N MET A 310 2.71 15.02 -5.08
CA MET A 310 1.27 15.34 -5.03
C MET A 310 0.47 14.05 -4.80
N PRO A 311 -0.81 14.13 -4.38
CA PRO A 311 -1.68 12.95 -4.40
C PRO A 311 -1.74 12.35 -5.81
N VAL A 312 -2.14 11.08 -5.87
CA VAL A 312 -2.33 10.32 -7.11
C VAL A 312 -3.84 10.21 -7.33
N PRO A 313 -4.36 10.42 -8.54
CA PRO A 313 -5.78 10.18 -8.83
C PRO A 313 -6.18 8.71 -8.61
N ASP A 314 -7.37 8.47 -8.07
CA ASP A 314 -7.82 7.12 -7.65
C ASP A 314 -7.80 6.06 -8.77
N ASP A 315 -7.87 6.48 -10.04
CA ASP A 315 -7.84 5.63 -11.23
C ASP A 315 -6.44 5.40 -11.83
N LEU A 316 -5.37 5.87 -11.18
CA LEU A 316 -3.99 5.75 -11.67
C LEU A 316 -3.06 5.06 -10.66
N GLU A 317 -2.29 4.06 -11.13
CA GLU A 317 -1.22 3.46 -10.34
C GLU A 317 0.08 4.29 -10.44
N VAL A 318 0.57 4.80 -9.31
CA VAL A 318 1.94 5.37 -9.26
C VAL A 318 3.03 4.29 -9.20
N VAL A 319 2.68 3.08 -8.73
CA VAL A 319 3.57 1.92 -8.72
C VAL A 319 3.85 1.49 -10.15
N GLY A 320 5.13 1.44 -10.51
CA GLY A 320 5.56 1.20 -11.89
C GLY A 320 5.84 2.45 -12.72
N GLY A 321 5.38 3.62 -12.29
CA GLY A 321 5.67 4.91 -12.92
C GLY A 321 7.09 5.42 -12.63
N ALA A 322 7.57 6.37 -13.44
CA ALA A 322 8.90 6.95 -13.26
C ALA A 322 9.02 8.39 -13.80
N ILE A 323 10.00 9.14 -13.28
CA ILE A 323 10.51 10.36 -13.91
C ILE A 323 11.44 9.92 -15.04
N ARG A 324 10.94 9.99 -16.28
CA ARG A 324 11.56 9.45 -17.50
C ARG A 324 12.72 10.30 -18.04
N LEU A 325 13.84 10.40 -17.31
CA LEU A 325 14.95 11.28 -17.68
C LEU A 325 15.74 10.75 -18.91
N GLY A 326 15.25 11.08 -20.10
CA GLY A 326 15.84 10.75 -21.39
C GLY A 326 15.25 9.52 -22.06
N GLU A 327 15.30 9.50 -23.40
CA GLU A 327 14.74 8.42 -24.21
C GLU A 327 15.55 7.13 -24.13
N VAL A 328 14.85 5.99 -24.13
CA VAL A 328 15.43 4.65 -24.15
C VAL A 328 16.13 4.41 -25.49
N GLN A 329 17.37 3.91 -25.45
CA GLN A 329 18.21 3.65 -26.63
C GLN A 329 18.54 2.15 -26.69
N ASP A 330 18.51 1.57 -27.89
CA ASP A 330 18.83 0.16 -28.19
C ASP A 330 18.04 -0.94 -27.42
N GLY A 331 17.02 -0.54 -26.67
CA GLY A 331 16.29 -1.39 -25.72
C GLY A 331 16.91 -1.41 -24.31
N VAL A 332 17.67 -0.38 -23.93
CA VAL A 332 18.39 -0.30 -22.66
C VAL A 332 17.93 0.92 -21.87
N VAL A 333 17.49 0.70 -20.63
CA VAL A 333 17.04 1.77 -19.72
C VAL A 333 17.71 1.64 -18.35
N GLY A 334 18.29 2.72 -17.85
CA GLY A 334 18.71 2.79 -16.45
C GLY A 334 17.51 3.07 -15.54
N VAL A 335 17.54 2.55 -14.30
CA VAL A 335 16.60 2.96 -13.23
C VAL A 335 17.36 3.27 -11.95
N ALA A 336 16.81 4.16 -11.13
CA ALA A 336 17.31 4.49 -9.80
C ALA A 336 16.16 4.95 -8.90
N GLU A 337 16.35 4.93 -7.57
CA GLU A 337 15.38 5.55 -6.66
C GLU A 337 15.42 7.09 -6.80
N GLY A 338 16.58 7.70 -6.58
CA GLY A 338 16.77 9.16 -6.63
C GLY A 338 16.85 9.77 -8.04
N MET A 339 16.20 10.92 -8.23
CA MET A 339 16.35 11.78 -9.41
C MET A 339 17.78 12.29 -9.56
N GLU A 340 18.43 12.57 -8.43
CA GLU A 340 19.82 13.02 -8.35
C GLU A 340 20.78 11.87 -8.72
N THR A 341 20.50 10.65 -8.24
CA THR A 341 21.16 9.38 -8.64
C THR A 341 21.07 9.20 -10.16
N ALA A 342 19.86 9.24 -10.71
CA ALA A 342 19.59 9.08 -12.13
C ALA A 342 20.30 10.10 -13.04
N LEU A 343 20.23 11.40 -12.70
CA LEU A 343 20.96 12.44 -13.44
C LEU A 343 22.49 12.28 -13.33
N SER A 344 22.99 11.70 -12.23
CA SER A 344 24.43 11.43 -12.06
C SER A 344 24.91 10.32 -12.99
N VAL A 345 24.13 9.25 -13.10
CA VAL A 345 24.38 8.14 -14.03
C VAL A 345 24.42 8.64 -15.47
N PHE A 346 23.42 9.42 -15.90
CA PHE A 346 23.42 10.00 -17.25
C PHE A 346 24.68 10.84 -17.49
N ARG A 347 25.05 11.71 -16.53
CA ARG A 347 26.25 12.57 -16.64
C ARG A 347 27.55 11.78 -16.77
N ALA A 348 27.66 10.61 -16.14
CA ALA A 348 28.88 9.81 -16.13
C ALA A 348 28.97 8.78 -17.27
N THR A 349 27.84 8.28 -17.74
CA THR A 349 27.79 7.12 -18.67
C THR A 349 27.16 7.45 -20.04
N GLY A 350 26.30 8.47 -20.09
CA GLY A 350 25.40 8.74 -21.23
C GLY A 350 24.14 7.86 -21.28
N LEU A 351 23.92 6.97 -20.29
CA LEU A 351 22.73 6.11 -20.24
C LEU A 351 21.52 6.89 -19.71
N SER A 352 20.45 6.98 -20.51
CA SER A 352 19.12 7.43 -20.08
C SER A 352 18.66 6.61 -18.87
N THR A 353 18.48 7.28 -17.73
CA THR A 353 18.27 6.63 -16.44
C THR A 353 17.08 7.28 -15.75
N TRP A 354 16.06 6.50 -15.45
CA TRP A 354 14.78 7.00 -14.94
C TRP A 354 14.73 6.92 -13.41
N SER A 355 14.04 7.86 -12.77
CA SER A 355 13.89 7.85 -11.30
C SER A 355 12.52 7.37 -10.90
N CYS A 356 12.48 6.26 -10.15
CA CYS A 356 11.26 5.67 -9.61
C CYS A 356 10.73 6.39 -8.35
N VAL A 357 11.46 7.39 -7.83
CA VAL A 357 11.10 8.22 -6.67
C VAL A 357 11.11 7.50 -5.31
N SER A 358 10.74 6.21 -5.26
CA SER A 358 10.94 5.33 -4.10
C SER A 358 11.27 3.89 -4.50
N SER A 359 11.90 3.16 -3.59
CA SER A 359 12.19 1.72 -3.71
C SER A 359 10.92 0.88 -3.90
N SER A 360 9.79 1.27 -3.30
CA SER A 360 8.49 0.61 -3.50
C SER A 360 7.96 0.77 -4.92
N ILE A 361 8.12 1.94 -5.54
CA ILE A 361 7.73 2.17 -6.94
C ILE A 361 8.70 1.45 -7.89
N LEU A 362 9.99 1.39 -7.54
CA LEU A 362 11.03 0.69 -8.30
C LEU A 362 10.77 -0.81 -8.42
N GLN A 363 10.33 -1.48 -7.34
CA GLN A 363 9.91 -2.89 -7.38
C GLN A 363 8.82 -3.15 -8.43
N GLY A 364 7.90 -2.21 -8.60
CA GLY A 364 6.81 -2.27 -9.58
C GLY A 364 7.16 -1.76 -10.98
N PHE A 365 8.36 -1.24 -11.24
CA PHE A 365 8.76 -0.57 -12.49
C PHE A 365 8.27 -1.32 -13.75
N LYS A 366 7.54 -0.64 -14.64
CA LYS A 366 7.01 -1.19 -15.89
C LYS A 366 7.88 -0.69 -17.06
N PRO A 367 8.81 -1.49 -17.61
CA PRO A 367 9.71 -1.02 -18.66
C PRO A 367 8.97 -0.73 -19.97
N PRO A 368 9.44 0.22 -20.80
CA PRO A 368 8.87 0.45 -22.12
C PRO A 368 8.93 -0.79 -23.02
N LYS A 369 7.94 -0.92 -23.92
CA LYS A 369 7.90 -1.97 -24.93
C LYS A 369 9.18 -1.96 -25.78
N GLY A 370 9.84 -3.12 -25.91
CA GLY A 370 11.12 -3.25 -26.60
C GLY A 370 12.36 -3.08 -25.71
N THR A 371 12.19 -2.87 -24.40
CA THR A 371 13.29 -3.02 -23.44
C THR A 371 13.80 -4.47 -23.44
N LYS A 372 15.11 -4.64 -23.46
CA LYS A 372 15.86 -5.91 -23.37
C LYS A 372 16.68 -6.00 -22.09
N VAL A 373 17.20 -4.85 -21.63
CA VAL A 373 18.06 -4.75 -20.44
C VAL A 373 17.65 -3.55 -19.60
N VAL A 374 17.42 -3.79 -18.31
CA VAL A 374 17.30 -2.73 -17.29
C VAL A 374 18.61 -2.69 -16.49
N VAL A 375 19.11 -1.49 -16.21
CA VAL A 375 20.30 -1.29 -15.37
C VAL A 375 19.88 -0.54 -14.11
N ASN A 376 19.76 -1.24 -12.99
CA ASN A 376 19.41 -0.67 -11.69
C ASN A 376 20.65 -0.09 -11.00
N TRP A 377 20.67 1.22 -10.86
CA TRP A 377 21.69 1.98 -10.14
C TRP A 377 21.22 2.18 -8.71
N ALA A 378 21.30 1.09 -7.94
CA ALA A 378 20.82 1.03 -6.57
C ALA A 378 21.70 1.86 -5.62
N ASP A 379 21.07 2.52 -4.65
CA ASP A 379 21.76 3.18 -3.56
C ASP A 379 22.21 2.12 -2.54
N LYS A 380 23.37 2.30 -1.90
CA LYS A 380 24.00 1.30 -1.03
C LYS A 380 23.74 1.63 0.44
N ASP A 381 22.71 1.04 1.01
CA ASP A 381 22.24 1.26 2.38
C ASP A 381 22.58 0.10 3.34
N ARG A 382 22.63 0.37 4.65
CA ARG A 382 22.97 -0.67 5.66
C ARG A 382 21.87 -1.71 5.92
N SER A 383 20.67 -1.52 5.38
CA SER A 383 19.54 -2.44 5.49
C SER A 383 19.38 -3.35 4.27
N ALA A 384 20.23 -3.19 3.24
CA ALA A 384 20.12 -3.84 1.93
C ALA A 384 18.72 -3.63 1.30
N ALA A 385 18.11 -2.47 1.51
CA ALA A 385 16.75 -2.18 1.03
C ALA A 385 16.72 -2.02 -0.50
N GLY A 386 17.69 -1.29 -1.07
CA GLY A 386 17.88 -1.19 -2.52
C GLY A 386 18.14 -2.54 -3.19
N GLU A 387 18.90 -3.42 -2.52
CA GLU A 387 19.23 -4.77 -3.01
C GLU A 387 18.01 -5.71 -2.98
N LYS A 388 17.20 -5.67 -1.92
CA LYS A 388 15.93 -6.42 -1.85
C LYS A 388 14.92 -5.95 -2.90
N ALA A 389 14.84 -4.64 -3.12
CA ALA A 389 14.04 -4.07 -4.21
C ALA A 389 14.54 -4.50 -5.59
N ALA A 390 15.86 -4.60 -5.77
CA ALA A 390 16.48 -5.11 -6.99
C ALA A 390 16.16 -6.59 -7.26
N ALA A 391 16.16 -7.44 -6.23
CA ALA A 391 15.87 -8.87 -6.37
C ALA A 391 14.43 -9.13 -6.82
N VAL A 392 13.45 -8.45 -6.19
CA VAL A 392 12.02 -8.50 -6.59
C VAL A 392 11.81 -7.96 -8.01
N LEU A 393 12.58 -6.94 -8.41
CA LEU A 393 12.58 -6.43 -9.78
C LEU A 393 13.20 -7.44 -10.77
N ALA A 394 14.26 -8.16 -10.38
CA ALA A 394 14.94 -9.15 -11.23
C ALA A 394 13.98 -10.28 -11.63
N GLU A 395 13.42 -10.98 -10.63
CA GLU A 395 12.50 -12.11 -10.82
C GLU A 395 11.32 -11.76 -11.75
N ARG A 396 10.73 -10.58 -11.54
CA ARG A 396 9.61 -10.09 -12.37
C ARG A 396 10.03 -9.73 -13.81
N LEU A 397 11.25 -9.25 -14.05
CA LEU A 397 11.73 -8.90 -15.39
C LEU A 397 12.28 -10.11 -16.16
N GLU A 398 12.94 -11.04 -15.47
CA GLU A 398 13.43 -12.30 -16.04
C GLU A 398 12.28 -13.14 -16.60
N SER A 399 11.14 -13.21 -15.88
CA SER A 399 9.92 -13.85 -16.39
C SER A 399 9.33 -13.21 -17.65
N GLN A 400 9.77 -12.00 -18.02
CA GLN A 400 9.39 -11.26 -19.24
C GLN A 400 10.48 -11.29 -20.32
N GLY A 401 11.59 -12.01 -20.10
CA GLY A 401 12.75 -12.02 -21.01
C GLY A 401 13.58 -10.75 -20.99
N ILE A 402 13.48 -9.94 -19.93
CA ILE A 402 14.22 -8.67 -19.76
C ILE A 402 15.30 -8.88 -18.69
N ALA A 403 16.57 -8.74 -19.07
CA ALA A 403 17.68 -8.92 -18.14
C ALA A 403 17.83 -7.72 -17.18
N LEU A 404 18.16 -7.98 -15.91
CA LEU A 404 18.48 -6.93 -14.92
C LEU A 404 19.96 -6.97 -14.54
N ILE A 405 20.64 -5.85 -14.71
CA ILE A 405 21.97 -5.59 -14.13
C ILE A 405 21.76 -4.70 -12.91
N THR A 406 22.31 -5.06 -11.75
CA THR A 406 22.30 -4.18 -10.57
C THR A 406 23.70 -3.72 -10.21
N LEU A 407 23.87 -2.40 -10.08
CA LEU A 407 25.13 -1.73 -9.81
C LEU A 407 25.05 -0.99 -8.47
N LEU A 408 25.99 -1.28 -7.58
CA LEU A 408 26.13 -0.60 -6.29
C LEU A 408 27.39 0.28 -6.26
N PRO A 409 27.37 1.44 -5.57
CA PRO A 409 28.56 2.23 -5.29
C PRO A 409 29.68 1.37 -4.67
N LYS A 410 30.86 1.30 -5.32
CA LYS A 410 31.99 0.48 -4.84
C LYS A 410 32.52 0.94 -3.48
N VAL A 411 32.38 2.24 -3.20
CA VAL A 411 32.77 2.90 -1.95
C VAL A 411 32.15 2.24 -0.70
N PRO A 412 32.88 2.23 0.44
CA PRO A 412 32.31 1.84 1.73
C PRO A 412 31.35 2.91 2.25
N ILE A 413 30.27 2.50 2.94
CA ILE A 413 29.35 3.43 3.59
C ILE A 413 30.11 4.14 4.75
N PRO A 414 30.18 5.49 4.78
CA PRO A 414 30.83 6.20 5.88
C PRO A 414 30.21 5.86 7.25
N ARG A 415 31.04 5.83 8.31
CA ARG A 415 30.58 5.44 9.67
C ARG A 415 29.42 6.31 10.18
N SER A 416 29.35 7.58 9.78
CA SER A 416 28.29 8.55 10.10
C SER A 416 27.07 8.49 9.17
N ALA A 417 27.12 7.73 8.07
CA ALA A 417 26.07 7.67 7.05
C ALA A 417 25.24 6.38 7.14
N LYS A 418 23.95 6.47 6.78
CA LYS A 418 23.02 5.33 6.69
C LYS A 418 23.17 4.53 5.39
N GLY A 419 23.71 5.17 4.35
CA GLY A 419 23.99 4.62 3.04
C GLY A 419 24.81 5.60 2.21
N ILE A 420 24.98 5.33 0.92
CA ILE A 420 25.65 6.20 -0.04
C ILE A 420 25.00 6.06 -1.43
N ASP A 421 24.69 7.19 -2.08
CA ASP A 421 24.01 7.23 -3.39
C ASP A 421 25.00 7.51 -4.56
N TRP A 422 24.58 7.32 -5.82
CA TRP A 422 25.46 7.60 -6.97
C TRP A 422 25.70 9.10 -7.22
N ASN A 423 24.93 10.01 -6.62
CA ASN A 423 25.25 11.44 -6.63
C ASN A 423 26.34 11.78 -5.61
N ASP A 424 26.40 11.11 -4.45
CA ASP A 424 27.54 11.17 -3.52
C ASP A 424 28.82 10.66 -4.22
N VAL A 425 28.74 9.56 -5.00
CA VAL A 425 29.86 9.09 -5.85
C VAL A 425 30.29 10.16 -6.84
N LEU A 426 29.36 10.80 -7.55
CA LEU A 426 29.66 11.90 -8.49
C LEU A 426 30.27 13.13 -7.81
N ILE A 427 29.90 13.40 -6.56
CA ILE A 427 30.41 14.54 -5.77
C ILE A 427 31.82 14.24 -5.25
N HIS A 428 32.08 13.03 -4.74
CA HIS A 428 33.34 12.68 -4.07
C HIS A 428 34.41 12.08 -5.00
N GLN A 429 34.02 11.41 -6.09
CA GLN A 429 34.93 10.72 -7.02
C GLN A 429 34.82 11.20 -8.47
N GLY A 430 33.87 12.11 -8.77
CA GLY A 430 33.63 12.59 -10.12
C GLY A 430 33.16 11.46 -11.04
N LEU A 431 33.54 11.54 -12.32
CA LEU A 431 33.14 10.54 -13.32
C LEU A 431 33.88 9.20 -13.14
N PHE A 432 35.04 9.19 -12.46
CA PHE A 432 35.87 7.99 -12.27
C PHE A 432 35.32 7.02 -11.21
N GLY A 433 34.35 7.45 -10.38
CA GLY A 433 33.62 6.56 -9.47
C GLY A 433 32.59 5.65 -10.17
N PHE A 434 32.32 5.90 -11.46
CA PHE A 434 31.37 5.11 -12.26
C PHE A 434 32.10 4.05 -13.11
N PRO A 435 31.44 2.94 -13.47
CA PRO A 435 31.95 2.00 -14.47
C PRO A 435 32.29 2.71 -15.79
N ARG A 436 33.44 2.38 -16.40
CA ARG A 436 33.81 2.89 -17.74
C ARG A 436 32.73 2.50 -18.75
N ARG A 437 32.38 3.43 -19.67
CA ARG A 437 31.30 3.24 -20.65
C ARG A 437 31.44 1.95 -21.45
N ASP A 438 32.64 1.60 -21.90
CA ASP A 438 32.87 0.39 -22.71
C ASP A 438 32.65 -0.91 -21.92
N PHE A 439 33.02 -0.91 -20.63
CA PHE A 439 32.78 -2.03 -19.71
C PHE A 439 31.29 -2.18 -19.40
N LEU A 440 30.60 -1.06 -19.10
CA LEU A 440 29.16 -1.03 -18.90
C LEU A 440 28.40 -1.52 -20.15
N MET A 441 28.75 -1.02 -21.34
CA MET A 441 28.18 -1.47 -22.61
C MET A 441 28.54 -2.92 -22.95
N SER A 442 29.68 -3.43 -22.49
CA SER A 442 30.00 -4.86 -22.58
C SER A 442 29.04 -5.69 -21.73
N MET A 443 28.88 -5.35 -20.43
CA MET A 443 27.94 -6.02 -19.53
C MET A 443 26.50 -6.03 -20.06
N ILE A 444 26.03 -4.88 -20.56
CA ILE A 444 24.69 -4.72 -21.15
C ILE A 444 24.51 -5.66 -22.35
N ARG A 445 25.49 -5.74 -23.25
CA ARG A 445 25.44 -6.66 -24.41
C ARG A 445 25.50 -8.14 -24.00
N THR A 446 26.28 -8.49 -22.96
CA THR A 446 26.30 -9.86 -22.43
C THR A 446 24.96 -10.25 -21.83
N ALA A 447 24.36 -9.40 -20.99
CA ALA A 447 23.06 -9.65 -20.37
C ALA A 447 21.92 -9.73 -21.40
N GLY A 448 21.87 -8.78 -22.36
CA GLY A 448 20.88 -8.75 -23.43
C GLY A 448 20.96 -9.92 -24.42
N ASN A 449 22.03 -10.71 -24.39
CA ASN A 449 22.22 -11.93 -25.18
C ASN A 449 21.96 -13.22 -24.36
N GLY A 450 21.32 -13.12 -23.19
CA GLY A 450 21.02 -14.27 -22.32
C GLY A 450 22.13 -14.67 -21.34
N GLY A 451 23.12 -13.80 -21.12
CA GLY A 451 24.05 -13.95 -20.01
C GLY A 451 23.39 -13.63 -18.66
N GLU A 452 23.84 -14.32 -17.60
CA GLU A 452 23.27 -14.22 -16.25
C GLU A 452 23.10 -12.77 -15.75
N CYS A 453 21.98 -12.50 -15.07
CA CYS A 453 21.80 -11.30 -14.27
C CYS A 453 22.84 -11.25 -13.14
N ARG A 454 23.49 -10.09 -12.97
CA ARG A 454 24.62 -9.93 -12.04
C ARG A 454 24.47 -8.65 -11.21
N VAL A 455 24.61 -8.81 -9.89
CA VAL A 455 24.91 -7.72 -8.97
C VAL A 455 26.41 -7.47 -9.03
N VAL A 456 26.83 -6.24 -9.32
CA VAL A 456 28.25 -5.85 -9.37
C VAL A 456 28.50 -4.67 -8.44
N GLY A 457 29.17 -4.94 -7.32
CA GLY A 457 29.68 -3.95 -6.35
C GLY A 457 31.18 -3.70 -6.49
#